data_AF-A0A6M0CPN1-F1
#
_entry.id   AF-A0A6M0CPN1-F1
#
_cell.length_a   1.000
_cell.length_b   1.000
_cell.length_c   1.000
_cell.angle_alpha   90.00
_cell.angle_beta   90.00
_cell.angle_gamma   90.00
#
_symmetry.space_group_name_H-M   'P 1'
#
loop_
_entity.id
_entity.type
_entity.pdbx_description
1 polymer ?
#
loop_
_entity_poly.entity_id
_entity_poly.type
_entity_poly.pdbx_seq_one_letter_code
_entity_poly.pdbx_strand_id
1 'polypeptide(L)'
;MNLILMTSLLLFLNKTWLWQVLIIGLLLMIVFTWKEWQERGKKRFWIRLFAGLIAIVSLAMLALKPVINKETKSYKAVVITEGHTRKQLDSLKRQQKNIKLISYKVNEPLFKAGAIPDTTFIIGNGIKPFDLWQLDSVNTIYLKGTLPKGITRFKYTNDVTVGEQFLFNGIYQKAQNGRVLILKGPGGIDLDSIALKDTLVQPFNLKTDIAVSGKFVFSIQEKDSTGTVLSSDPIPVIANNPKALKILMLNGFPTFESKYLKNYLAEMGHELLIRTQITRGRFKYEYFNRKRAPLSRLTEKNLGEFDLVILDPLTLRNFGGSTKLELKNAVQQDGLGIFVLMNNGGINTLKSFGDFSFKSDGLNEISVLDDSKLRLSKLPISFNESLGINGIHKSKNKLVSAYKTIGNGKIGSSVLQNSYELLLRGNTDEYQQLWSKIIGEISEKESKLVEWNTDSKIAYKDYPFEFGVRTTNDNVRVRSNNEFSIPLKEDIDITNLWHGKTYPKNLGWNLLSTQEDSASVMNYFVTDTLKWRAHNKYRTILENKRFSNRASHTLKKSYISKVISPLWFFFAFMCCVIYLWLEPKVLG
;
A
#
# COMPACT_ATOMS: atom_id res chain seq x y z
N MET A 1 -23.89 44.30 31.48
CA MET A 1 -23.60 43.54 30.24
C MET A 1 -22.28 44.01 29.60
N ASN A 2 -21.15 43.90 30.33
CA ASN A 2 -19.80 44.15 29.80
C ASN A 2 -18.65 43.62 30.70
N LEU A 3 -18.93 42.69 31.63
CA LEU A 3 -17.91 42.16 32.55
C LEU A 3 -17.83 40.61 32.60
N ILE A 4 -18.62 39.92 31.79
CA ILE A 4 -18.71 38.43 31.81
C ILE A 4 -18.02 37.79 30.59
N LEU A 5 -17.49 38.57 29.65
CA LEU A 5 -16.90 38.08 28.39
C LEU A 5 -15.37 37.93 28.40
N MET A 6 -14.71 37.90 29.57
CA MET A 6 -13.25 37.80 29.67
C MET A 6 -12.75 36.66 30.58
N THR A 7 -13.50 35.57 30.69
CA THR A 7 -13.00 34.32 31.30
C THR A 7 -12.21 33.51 30.27
N SER A 8 -11.05 34.03 29.86
CA SER A 8 -9.98 33.15 29.41
C SER A 8 -9.67 32.20 30.57
N LEU A 9 -9.78 30.89 30.36
CA LEU A 9 -9.30 29.88 31.32
C LEU A 9 -7.85 30.24 31.71
N LEU A 10 -7.67 30.79 32.91
CA LEU A 10 -6.36 31.05 33.49
C LEU A 10 -5.69 29.69 33.68
N LEU A 11 -4.76 29.37 32.78
CA LEU A 11 -3.93 28.18 32.90
C LEU A 11 -2.78 28.50 33.86
N PHE A 12 -2.44 27.54 34.72
CA PHE A 12 -1.36 27.68 35.70
C PHE A 12 -0.25 26.71 35.34
N LEU A 13 1.00 27.17 35.40
CA LEU A 13 2.16 26.32 35.12
C LEU A 13 2.25 25.18 36.17
N ASN A 14 1.93 25.49 37.42
CA ASN A 14 1.95 24.56 38.55
C ASN A 14 0.53 24.05 38.90
N LYS A 15 -0.22 23.55 37.89
CA LYS A 15 -1.61 23.09 38.09
C LYS A 15 -1.76 22.01 39.17
N THR A 16 -0.73 21.17 39.35
CA THR A 16 -0.72 20.10 40.36
C THR A 16 -0.75 20.62 41.80
N TRP A 17 -0.37 21.88 42.03
CA TRP A 17 -0.31 22.52 43.36
C TRP A 17 -1.53 23.40 43.66
N LEU A 18 -2.50 23.44 42.74
CA LEU A 18 -3.64 24.35 42.80
C LEU A 18 -4.46 24.17 44.09
N TRP A 19 -4.77 22.93 44.44
CA TRP A 19 -5.56 22.63 45.64
C TRP A 19 -4.79 22.92 46.94
N GLN A 20 -3.50 22.59 46.98
CA GLN A 20 -2.64 22.84 48.14
C GLN A 20 -2.51 24.34 48.41
N VAL A 21 -2.29 25.15 47.37
CA VAL A 21 -2.19 26.61 47.49
C VAL A 21 -3.53 27.22 47.93
N LEU A 22 -4.66 26.74 47.42
CA LEU A 22 -5.98 27.22 47.84
C LEU A 22 -6.29 26.88 49.30
N ILE A 23 -5.96 25.67 49.77
CA ILE A 23 -6.18 25.24 51.16
C ILE A 23 -5.31 26.08 52.11
N ILE A 24 -4.03 26.26 51.78
CA ILE A 24 -3.11 27.09 52.59
C ILE A 24 -3.58 28.55 52.60
N GLY A 25 -4.01 29.10 51.46
CA GLY A 25 -4.56 30.45 51.37
C GLY A 25 -5.82 30.63 52.22
N LEU A 26 -6.73 29.66 52.20
CA LEU A 26 -7.95 29.69 53.04
C LEU A 26 -7.59 29.64 54.53
N LEU A 27 -6.68 28.76 54.93
CA LEU A 27 -6.21 28.68 56.32
C LEU A 27 -5.58 30.00 56.79
N LEU A 28 -4.72 30.61 55.97
CA LEU A 28 -4.13 31.92 56.26
C LEU A 28 -5.21 33.01 56.39
N MET A 29 -6.23 33.02 55.54
CA MET A 29 -7.35 33.96 55.65
C MET A 29 -8.15 33.78 56.94
N ILE A 30 -8.43 32.53 57.35
CA ILE A 30 -9.16 32.24 58.58
C ILE A 30 -8.36 32.73 59.80
N VAL A 31 -7.08 32.40 59.87
CA VAL A 31 -6.19 32.83 60.97
C VAL A 31 -6.08 34.35 61.02
N PHE A 32 -5.93 35.00 59.87
CA PHE A 32 -5.85 36.46 59.79
C PHE A 32 -7.15 37.13 60.23
N THR A 33 -8.30 36.60 59.81
CA THR A 33 -9.63 37.10 60.20
C THR A 33 -9.88 36.93 61.70
N TRP A 34 -9.43 35.81 62.28
CA TRP A 34 -9.53 35.57 63.72
C TRP A 34 -8.67 36.54 64.53
N LYS A 35 -7.43 36.82 64.08
CA LYS A 35 -6.55 37.81 64.71
C LYS A 35 -7.15 39.21 64.70
N GLU A 36 -7.70 39.65 63.56
CA GLU A 36 -8.30 40.98 63.41
C GLU A 36 -9.71 41.09 64.01
N TRP A 37 -10.28 39.98 64.53
CA TRP A 37 -11.63 39.93 65.08
C TRP A 37 -11.85 40.86 66.28
N GLN A 38 -10.78 41.24 66.98
CA GLN A 38 -10.84 42.19 68.09
C GLN A 38 -11.25 43.61 67.65
N GLU A 39 -11.09 43.97 66.37
CA GLU A 39 -11.49 45.28 65.83
C GLU A 39 -12.86 45.27 65.12
N ARG A 40 -13.64 44.19 65.29
CA ARG A 40 -14.93 43.99 64.62
C ARG A 40 -15.89 45.15 64.92
N GLY A 41 -16.39 45.79 63.86
CA GLY A 41 -17.33 46.92 63.94
C GLY A 41 -16.76 48.27 63.49
N LYS A 42 -15.42 48.40 63.36
CA LYS A 42 -14.79 49.61 62.81
C LYS A 42 -14.65 49.52 61.28
N LYS A 43 -14.71 50.65 60.56
CA LYS A 43 -14.43 50.69 59.11
C LYS A 43 -13.05 50.13 58.76
N ARG A 44 -12.07 50.26 59.65
CA ARG A 44 -10.69 49.77 59.51
C ARG A 44 -10.61 48.24 59.40
N PHE A 45 -11.48 47.50 60.11
CA PHE A 45 -11.55 46.04 60.05
C PHE A 45 -11.77 45.54 58.61
N TRP A 46 -12.71 46.14 57.89
CA TRP A 46 -13.00 45.76 56.50
C TRP A 46 -11.86 46.10 55.54
N ILE A 47 -11.14 47.21 55.78
CA ILE A 47 -9.99 47.61 54.96
C ILE A 47 -8.82 46.64 55.17
N ARG A 48 -8.54 46.26 56.42
CA ARG A 48 -7.50 45.27 56.74
C ARG A 48 -7.81 43.89 56.17
N LEU A 49 -9.06 43.44 56.29
CA LEU A 49 -9.50 42.16 55.73
C LEU A 49 -9.33 42.14 54.20
N PHE A 50 -9.65 43.24 53.52
CA PHE A 50 -9.47 43.37 52.09
C PHE A 50 -7.99 43.39 51.69
N ALA A 51 -7.14 44.13 52.41
CA ALA A 51 -5.70 44.13 52.19
C ALA A 51 -5.06 42.75 52.43
N GLY A 52 -5.50 42.02 53.46
CA GLY A 52 -5.07 40.65 53.74
C GLY A 52 -5.48 39.67 52.64
N LEU A 53 -6.71 39.80 52.12
CA LEU A 53 -7.18 39.01 50.98
C LEU A 53 -6.34 39.26 49.73
N ILE A 54 -6.04 40.53 49.41
CA ILE A 54 -5.17 40.86 48.26
C ILE A 54 -3.75 40.30 48.45
N ALA A 55 -3.19 40.36 49.65
CA ALA A 55 -1.87 39.81 49.94
C ALA A 55 -1.84 38.28 49.73
N ILE A 56 -2.82 37.55 50.25
CA ILE A 56 -2.91 36.09 50.13
C ILE A 56 -3.16 35.67 48.68
N VAL A 57 -4.04 36.38 47.96
CA VAL A 57 -4.25 36.14 46.53
C VAL A 57 -2.98 36.41 45.72
N SER A 58 -2.24 37.47 46.03
CA SER A 58 -0.96 37.79 45.36
C SER A 58 0.10 36.71 45.62
N LEU A 59 0.18 36.19 46.84
CA LEU A 59 1.07 35.09 47.20
C LEU A 59 0.67 33.77 46.50
N ALA A 60 -0.62 33.49 46.40
CA ALA A 60 -1.14 32.35 45.64
C ALA A 60 -0.80 32.47 44.14
N MET A 61 -0.91 33.66 43.56
CA MET A 61 -0.55 33.91 42.16
C MET A 61 0.96 33.80 41.90
N LEU A 62 1.82 34.14 42.87
CA LEU A 62 3.27 33.88 42.80
C LEU A 62 3.59 32.37 42.73
N ALA A 63 2.91 31.56 43.55
CA ALA A 63 3.14 30.12 43.61
C ALA A 63 2.58 29.38 42.37
N LEU A 64 1.40 29.78 41.90
CA LEU A 64 0.71 29.11 40.80
C LEU A 64 1.22 29.54 39.40
N LYS A 65 1.89 30.70 39.31
CA LYS A 65 2.45 31.27 38.07
C LYS A 65 1.43 31.27 36.92
N PRO A 66 0.46 32.20 36.94
CA PRO A 66 -0.56 32.28 35.90
C PRO A 66 0.06 32.48 34.51
N VAL A 67 -0.55 31.83 33.54
CA VAL A 67 -0.12 31.78 32.14
C VAL A 67 -1.17 32.47 31.29
N ILE A 68 -0.73 33.38 30.44
CA ILE A 68 -1.56 33.96 29.39
C ILE A 68 -1.21 33.27 28.08
N ASN A 69 -2.22 32.77 27.39
CA ASN A 69 -2.08 32.29 26.02
C ASN A 69 -1.90 33.50 25.11
N LYS A 70 -0.67 33.72 24.65
CA LYS A 70 -0.38 34.75 23.66
C LYS A 70 -0.44 34.11 22.29
N GLU A 71 -1.22 34.70 21.38
CA GLU A 71 -1.18 34.34 19.97
C GLU A 71 0.27 34.45 19.48
N THR A 72 0.79 33.37 18.88
CA THR A 72 2.11 33.42 18.25
C THR A 72 2.10 34.44 17.12
N LYS A 73 3.19 35.20 16.95
CA LYS A 73 3.35 36.01 15.73
C LYS A 73 3.35 35.05 14.54
N SER A 74 2.23 34.98 13.83
CA SER A 74 2.11 34.13 12.66
C SER A 74 3.11 34.58 11.60
N TYR A 75 3.88 33.64 11.08
CA TYR A 75 4.72 33.89 9.92
C TYR A 75 4.47 32.83 8.86
N LYS A 76 4.75 33.19 7.61
CA LYS A 76 4.69 32.28 6.48
C LYS A 76 6.09 31.72 6.21
N ALA A 77 6.17 30.42 5.95
CA ALA A 77 7.43 29.75 5.64
C ALA A 77 7.47 29.29 4.18
N VAL A 78 8.66 29.27 3.60
CA VAL A 78 8.94 28.61 2.33
C VAL A 78 9.95 27.51 2.57
N VAL A 79 9.54 26.28 2.30
CA VAL A 79 10.43 25.11 2.31
C VAL A 79 10.97 24.91 0.91
N ILE A 80 12.29 25.06 0.78
CA ILE A 80 13.02 24.90 -0.46
C ILE A 80 13.49 23.45 -0.55
N THR A 81 13.12 22.78 -1.64
CA THR A 81 13.54 21.42 -1.95
C THR A 81 14.36 21.38 -3.25
N GLU A 82 14.96 20.24 -3.56
CA GLU A 82 15.66 20.06 -4.84
C GLU A 82 14.75 20.36 -6.04
N GLY A 83 15.32 20.86 -7.14
CA GLY A 83 14.55 21.12 -8.37
C GLY A 83 13.66 22.35 -8.32
N HIS A 84 13.81 23.22 -7.31
CA HIS A 84 13.14 24.52 -7.27
C HIS A 84 13.68 25.46 -8.37
N THR A 85 12.81 26.31 -8.91
CA THR A 85 13.21 27.32 -9.90
C THR A 85 13.33 28.68 -9.25
N ARG A 86 14.38 29.46 -9.57
CA ARG A 86 14.55 30.84 -9.04
C ARG A 86 13.32 31.72 -9.28
N LYS A 87 12.72 31.63 -10.48
CA LYS A 87 11.46 32.30 -10.83
C LYS A 87 10.31 32.02 -9.85
N GLN A 88 10.18 30.78 -9.35
CA GLN A 88 9.13 30.44 -8.38
C GLN A 88 9.38 31.13 -7.02
N LEU A 89 10.63 31.12 -6.56
CA LEU A 89 11.00 31.78 -5.31
C LEU A 89 10.83 33.30 -5.39
N ASP A 90 11.24 33.90 -6.51
CA ASP A 90 11.20 35.36 -6.70
C ASP A 90 9.75 35.87 -6.79
N SER A 91 8.87 35.19 -7.53
CA SER A 91 7.44 35.52 -7.57
C SER A 91 6.80 35.38 -6.19
N LEU A 92 7.14 34.34 -5.43
CA LEU A 92 6.58 34.11 -4.10
C LEU A 92 7.03 35.18 -3.10
N LYS A 93 8.30 35.59 -3.14
CA LYS A 93 8.84 36.71 -2.34
C LYS A 93 8.19 38.05 -2.69
N ARG A 94 7.83 38.28 -3.96
CA ARG A 94 7.10 39.50 -4.37
C ARG A 94 5.67 39.53 -3.84
N GLN A 95 4.98 38.39 -3.85
CA GLN A 95 3.58 38.31 -3.44
C GLN A 95 3.38 38.29 -1.91
N GLN A 96 4.36 37.79 -1.16
CA GLN A 96 4.26 37.60 0.29
C GLN A 96 5.45 38.28 0.99
N LYS A 97 5.18 39.36 1.71
CA LYS A 97 6.18 40.08 2.53
C LYS A 97 6.45 39.30 3.83
N ASN A 98 7.71 39.26 4.30
CA ASN A 98 8.16 38.59 5.53
C ASN A 98 8.04 37.05 5.55
N ILE A 99 8.42 36.36 4.47
CA ILE A 99 8.55 34.89 4.47
C ILE A 99 9.91 34.45 5.05
N LYS A 100 9.89 33.46 5.93
CA LYS A 100 11.11 32.75 6.36
C LYS A 100 11.46 31.59 5.42
N LEU A 101 12.69 31.56 4.90
CA LEU A 101 13.18 30.46 4.08
C LEU A 101 13.73 29.33 4.96
N ILE A 102 13.37 28.10 4.61
CA ILE A 102 13.79 26.87 5.28
C ILE A 102 14.33 25.92 4.21
N SER A 103 15.55 25.43 4.37
CA SER A 103 16.11 24.42 3.47
C SER A 103 15.72 23.04 3.99
N TYR A 104 15.10 22.23 3.14
CA TYR A 104 14.72 20.87 3.52
C TYR A 104 15.94 19.95 3.55
N LYS A 105 16.10 19.24 4.67
CA LYS A 105 17.01 18.12 4.81
C LYS A 105 16.23 16.93 5.35
N VAL A 106 16.50 15.76 4.80
CA VAL A 106 15.81 14.51 5.14
C VAL A 106 16.07 14.18 6.62
N ASN A 107 15.02 13.78 7.36
CA ASN A 107 15.06 13.44 8.79
C ASN A 107 15.46 14.58 9.74
N GLU A 108 15.58 15.82 9.28
CA GLU A 108 15.75 16.99 10.15
C GLU A 108 14.40 17.68 10.41
N PRO A 109 14.18 18.26 11.61
CA PRO A 109 12.97 18.99 11.91
C PRO A 109 12.88 20.28 11.06
N LEU A 110 11.77 20.46 10.33
CA LEU A 110 11.52 21.63 9.48
C LEU A 110 11.40 22.92 10.30
N PHE A 111 10.80 22.84 11.50
CA PHE A 111 10.51 23.99 12.36
C PHE A 111 11.15 23.82 13.73
N LYS A 112 11.58 24.94 14.34
CA LYS A 112 12.05 24.94 15.73
C LYS A 112 10.85 24.78 16.68
N ALA A 113 11.06 24.13 17.83
CA ALA A 113 10.03 23.97 18.85
C ALA A 113 9.40 25.33 19.22
N GLY A 114 8.07 25.43 19.15
CA GLY A 114 7.32 26.66 19.42
C GLY A 114 7.31 27.70 18.30
N ALA A 115 7.92 27.45 17.15
CA ALA A 115 7.91 28.35 15.99
C ALA A 115 7.26 27.66 14.78
N ILE A 116 5.96 27.39 14.88
CA ILE A 116 5.17 26.76 13.81
C ILE A 116 4.60 27.88 12.91
N PRO A 117 4.82 27.85 11.59
CA PRO A 117 4.23 28.83 10.69
C PRO A 117 2.74 28.57 10.46
N ASP A 118 1.99 29.62 10.16
CA ASP A 118 0.56 29.51 9.82
C ASP A 118 0.36 28.88 8.45
N THR A 119 1.26 29.18 7.51
CA THR A 119 1.23 28.65 6.15
C THR A 119 2.63 28.34 5.68
N THR A 120 2.79 27.15 5.13
CA THR A 120 4.05 26.70 4.52
C THR A 120 3.85 26.47 3.04
N PHE A 121 4.66 27.17 2.25
CA PHE A 121 4.77 26.92 0.81
C PHE A 121 5.92 25.96 0.56
N ILE A 122 5.67 24.86 -0.13
CA ILE A 122 6.71 23.92 -0.55
C ILE A 122 7.02 24.19 -2.02
N ILE A 123 8.30 24.39 -2.35
CA ILE A 123 8.75 24.60 -3.74
C ILE A 123 9.79 23.54 -4.15
N GLY A 124 9.78 23.16 -5.43
CA GLY A 124 10.67 22.14 -6.00
C GLY A 124 10.00 20.77 -6.12
N ASN A 125 10.76 19.70 -5.88
CA ASN A 125 10.27 18.31 -5.96
C ASN A 125 9.36 17.91 -4.79
N GLY A 126 9.42 18.65 -3.67
CA GLY A 126 8.67 18.35 -2.46
C GLY A 126 9.49 17.64 -1.39
N ILE A 127 8.89 17.48 -0.21
CA ILE A 127 9.46 16.83 0.98
C ILE A 127 9.25 15.32 0.88
N LYS A 128 10.14 14.48 1.44
CA LYS A 128 9.94 13.03 1.38
C LYS A 128 8.63 12.62 2.07
N PRO A 129 7.90 11.61 1.56
CA PRO A 129 6.60 11.24 2.11
C PRO A 129 6.61 10.96 3.62
N PHE A 130 7.67 10.34 4.13
CA PHE A 130 7.83 10.03 5.56
C PHE A 130 8.18 11.24 6.44
N ASP A 131 8.47 12.41 5.87
CA ASP A 131 8.67 13.66 6.61
C ASP A 131 7.42 14.57 6.56
N LEU A 132 6.38 14.19 5.81
CA LEU A 132 5.17 15.01 5.64
C LEU A 132 4.37 15.20 6.93
N TRP A 133 4.46 14.26 7.89
CA TRP A 133 3.80 14.36 9.19
C TRP A 133 4.17 15.64 9.95
N GLN A 134 5.36 16.19 9.70
CA GLN A 134 5.81 17.46 10.30
C GLN A 134 4.93 18.65 9.89
N LEU A 135 4.08 18.50 8.87
CA LEU A 135 3.20 19.51 8.32
C LEU A 135 1.71 19.26 8.63
N ASP A 136 1.35 18.22 9.37
CA ASP A 136 -0.05 17.83 9.61
C ASP A 136 -0.87 18.95 10.28
N SER A 137 -0.21 19.79 11.09
CA SER A 137 -0.83 20.93 11.79
C SER A 137 -0.64 22.28 11.10
N VAL A 138 -0.14 22.29 9.85
CA VAL A 138 0.24 23.51 9.13
C VAL A 138 -0.48 23.58 7.79
N ASN A 139 -1.09 24.72 7.48
CA ASN A 139 -1.67 24.93 6.15
C ASN A 139 -0.57 24.86 5.09
N THR A 140 -0.64 23.86 4.21
CA THR A 140 0.46 23.51 3.32
C THR A 140 0.05 23.68 1.86
N ILE A 141 0.75 24.59 1.17
CA ILE A 141 0.53 24.86 -0.26
C ILE A 141 1.75 24.36 -1.04
N TYR A 142 1.55 23.33 -1.86
CA TYR A 142 2.62 22.79 -2.70
C TYR A 142 2.63 23.45 -4.08
N LEU A 143 3.71 24.16 -4.39
CA LEU A 143 3.96 24.79 -5.68
C LEU A 143 4.85 23.85 -6.51
N LYS A 144 4.19 23.01 -7.32
CA LYS A 144 4.80 21.93 -8.10
C LYS A 144 6.05 22.37 -8.88
N GLY A 145 7.13 21.61 -8.74
CA GLY A 145 8.35 21.74 -9.55
C GLY A 145 8.24 21.13 -10.96
N THR A 146 9.35 21.15 -11.69
CA THR A 146 9.41 20.52 -13.03
C THR A 146 9.46 18.99 -12.94
N LEU A 147 8.80 18.30 -13.86
CA LEU A 147 8.87 16.84 -13.90
C LEU A 147 10.30 16.38 -14.20
N PRO A 148 10.80 15.35 -13.49
CA PRO A 148 12.15 14.83 -13.70
C PRO A 148 12.25 14.17 -15.07
N LYS A 149 13.44 14.26 -15.67
CA LYS A 149 13.80 13.50 -16.88
C LYS A 149 14.16 12.06 -16.48
N GLY A 150 13.76 11.08 -17.28
CA GLY A 150 14.01 9.67 -17.01
C GLY A 150 12.74 8.84 -16.87
N ILE A 151 12.88 7.60 -16.40
CA ILE A 151 11.75 6.70 -16.14
C ILE A 151 11.02 7.18 -14.87
N THR A 152 9.76 7.61 -15.03
CA THR A 152 8.97 8.18 -13.93
C THR A 152 7.97 7.19 -13.35
N ARG A 153 7.49 6.26 -14.17
CA ARG A 153 6.54 5.20 -13.79
C ARG A 153 6.95 3.90 -14.47
N PHE A 154 6.76 2.80 -13.78
CA PHE A 154 6.94 1.47 -14.33
C PHE A 154 6.00 0.47 -13.63
N LYS A 155 5.81 -0.68 -14.26
CA LYS A 155 5.10 -1.83 -13.73
C LYS A 155 5.73 -3.10 -14.30
N TYR A 156 5.97 -4.07 -13.43
CA TYR A 156 6.40 -5.42 -13.79
C TYR A 156 5.88 -6.42 -12.76
N THR A 157 5.91 -7.71 -13.10
CA THR A 157 5.59 -8.79 -12.18
C THR A 157 6.87 -9.27 -11.52
N ASN A 158 6.91 -9.25 -10.19
CA ASN A 158 8.14 -9.52 -9.45
C ASN A 158 8.33 -11.02 -9.20
N ASP A 159 7.25 -11.79 -9.13
CA ASP A 159 7.27 -13.25 -9.00
C ASP A 159 6.79 -13.84 -10.32
N VAL A 160 7.67 -14.56 -10.99
CA VAL A 160 7.45 -15.15 -12.31
C VAL A 160 7.75 -16.63 -12.24
N THR A 161 7.09 -17.43 -13.08
CA THR A 161 7.42 -18.84 -13.20
C THR A 161 8.49 -19.03 -14.26
N VAL A 162 9.41 -19.98 -14.05
CA VAL A 162 10.36 -20.37 -15.10
C VAL A 162 9.60 -20.78 -16.37
N GLY A 163 10.05 -20.26 -17.52
CA GLY A 163 9.38 -20.44 -18.82
C GLY A 163 8.35 -19.36 -19.15
N GLU A 164 7.97 -18.50 -18.20
CA GLU A 164 7.13 -17.33 -18.51
C GLU A 164 7.97 -16.17 -19.06
N GLN A 165 7.31 -15.36 -19.89
CA GLN A 165 7.89 -14.12 -20.40
C GLN A 165 7.80 -13.01 -19.35
N PHE A 166 8.95 -12.48 -18.96
CA PHE A 166 9.06 -11.29 -18.13
C PHE A 166 8.78 -10.03 -18.94
N LEU A 167 7.85 -9.20 -18.46
CA LEU A 167 7.46 -7.94 -19.09
C LEU A 167 7.75 -6.75 -18.16
N PHE A 168 8.50 -5.78 -18.66
CA PHE A 168 8.79 -4.52 -17.98
C PHE A 168 8.20 -3.34 -18.77
N ASN A 169 7.16 -2.74 -18.22
CA ASN A 169 6.45 -1.62 -18.82
C ASN A 169 6.78 -0.32 -18.10
N GLY A 170 6.91 0.79 -18.83
CA GLY A 170 7.14 2.08 -18.19
C GLY A 170 6.85 3.32 -19.04
N ILE A 171 7.02 4.47 -18.39
CA ILE A 171 6.87 5.80 -19.00
C ILE A 171 8.16 6.58 -18.78
N TYR A 172 8.80 6.96 -19.88
CA TYR A 172 9.95 7.84 -19.92
C TYR A 172 9.51 9.29 -20.15
N GLN A 173 10.05 10.22 -19.36
CA GLN A 173 9.75 11.65 -19.44
C GLN A 173 10.93 12.42 -20.04
N LYS A 174 10.65 13.33 -21.00
CA LYS A 174 11.63 14.14 -21.74
C LYS A 174 12.66 13.25 -22.46
N ALA A 175 12.15 12.31 -23.25
CA ALA A 175 12.93 11.44 -24.11
C ALA A 175 13.64 12.27 -25.19
N GLN A 176 14.82 11.82 -25.61
CA GLN A 176 15.66 12.51 -26.59
C GLN A 176 16.18 11.51 -27.62
N ASN A 177 16.25 11.94 -28.88
CA ASN A 177 16.84 11.15 -29.95
C ASN A 177 18.28 10.75 -29.65
N GLY A 178 18.68 9.58 -30.17
CA GLY A 178 20.02 9.02 -29.99
C GLY A 178 20.24 8.34 -28.63
N ARG A 179 19.23 8.27 -27.75
CA ARG A 179 19.30 7.51 -26.51
C ARG A 179 18.59 6.17 -26.66
N VAL A 180 19.06 5.16 -25.93
CA VAL A 180 18.48 3.82 -25.92
C VAL A 180 18.29 3.36 -24.49
N LEU A 181 17.13 2.77 -24.20
CA LEU A 181 16.89 2.01 -22.99
C LEU A 181 17.17 0.54 -23.27
N ILE A 182 17.93 -0.12 -22.40
CA ILE A 182 18.36 -1.50 -22.57
C ILE A 182 18.02 -2.28 -21.30
N LEU A 183 17.23 -3.34 -21.45
CA LEU A 183 17.02 -4.33 -20.40
C LEU A 183 18.25 -5.25 -20.37
N LYS A 184 18.95 -5.27 -19.25
CA LYS A 184 20.11 -6.12 -19.01
C LYS A 184 19.80 -7.25 -18.04
N GLY A 185 20.31 -8.43 -18.38
CA GLY A 185 20.27 -9.61 -17.52
C GLY A 185 21.23 -9.53 -16.33
N PRO A 186 21.12 -10.45 -15.35
CA PRO A 186 21.98 -10.49 -14.16
C PRO A 186 23.48 -10.63 -14.47
N GLY A 187 23.85 -11.21 -15.62
CA GLY A 187 25.22 -11.32 -16.11
C GLY A 187 25.71 -10.14 -16.96
N GLY A 188 24.91 -9.07 -17.09
CA GLY A 188 25.26 -7.88 -17.88
C GLY A 188 24.98 -8.00 -19.39
N ILE A 189 24.34 -9.09 -19.82
CA ILE A 189 23.91 -9.35 -21.21
C ILE A 189 22.76 -8.41 -21.57
N ASP A 190 22.82 -7.79 -22.75
CA ASP A 190 21.72 -7.00 -23.31
C ASP A 190 20.63 -7.97 -23.81
N LEU A 191 19.42 -7.89 -23.22
CA LEU A 191 18.31 -8.82 -23.49
C LEU A 191 17.28 -8.23 -24.45
N ASP A 192 16.96 -6.95 -24.26
CA ASP A 192 16.01 -6.22 -25.10
C ASP A 192 16.34 -4.72 -25.05
N SER A 193 15.92 -3.97 -26.07
CA SER A 193 16.19 -2.53 -26.13
C SER A 193 15.15 -1.74 -26.90
N ILE A 194 15.03 -0.46 -26.57
CA ILE A 194 14.16 0.47 -27.26
C ILE A 194 14.83 1.83 -27.41
N ALA A 195 14.81 2.35 -28.64
CA ALA A 195 15.30 3.69 -28.93
C ALA A 195 14.31 4.76 -28.41
N LEU A 196 14.85 5.78 -27.75
CA LEU A 196 14.12 6.95 -27.31
C LEU A 196 13.99 7.94 -28.47
N LYS A 197 12.78 8.47 -28.63
CA LYS A 197 12.40 9.47 -29.62
C LYS A 197 12.25 10.82 -28.93
N ASP A 198 12.56 11.90 -29.63
CA ASP A 198 12.40 13.26 -29.10
C ASP A 198 10.92 13.59 -28.82
N THR A 199 10.50 13.32 -27.58
CA THR A 199 9.10 13.40 -27.14
C THR A 199 9.05 13.74 -25.66
N LEU A 200 8.03 14.51 -25.26
CA LEU A 200 7.83 14.85 -23.85
C LEU A 200 7.55 13.63 -22.99
N VAL A 201 6.82 12.65 -23.52
CA VAL A 201 6.43 11.41 -22.84
C VAL A 201 6.49 10.27 -23.84
N GLN A 202 7.23 9.22 -23.51
CA GLN A 202 7.33 8.00 -24.31
C GLN A 202 6.99 6.78 -23.44
N PRO A 203 5.90 6.05 -23.72
CA PRO A 203 5.70 4.72 -23.17
C PRO A 203 6.70 3.74 -23.78
N PHE A 204 7.12 2.74 -23.01
CA PHE A 204 7.98 1.66 -23.48
C PHE A 204 7.60 0.32 -22.84
N ASN A 205 7.93 -0.75 -23.55
CA ASN A 205 7.78 -2.15 -23.15
C ASN A 205 9.08 -2.86 -23.51
N LEU A 206 9.64 -3.60 -22.56
CA LEU A 206 10.80 -4.46 -22.74
C LEU A 206 10.48 -5.84 -22.18
N LYS A 207 11.00 -6.89 -22.81
CA LYS A 207 10.66 -8.27 -22.48
C LYS A 207 11.85 -9.22 -22.55
N THR A 208 11.79 -10.31 -21.79
CA THR A 208 12.77 -11.40 -21.85
C THR A 208 12.18 -12.67 -21.26
N ASP A 209 12.72 -13.82 -21.61
CA ASP A 209 12.27 -15.11 -21.07
C ASP A 209 13.20 -15.55 -19.94
N ILE A 210 12.63 -16.13 -18.88
CA ILE A 210 13.41 -16.57 -17.71
C ILE A 210 13.52 -18.09 -17.70
N ALA A 211 14.73 -18.58 -17.99
CA ALA A 211 14.99 -20.00 -18.18
C ALA A 211 15.32 -20.78 -16.89
N VAL A 212 15.63 -20.10 -15.79
CA VAL A 212 16.10 -20.73 -14.54
C VAL A 212 15.42 -20.13 -13.32
N SER A 213 15.17 -20.95 -12.30
CA SER A 213 14.59 -20.49 -11.04
C SER A 213 15.65 -19.82 -10.17
N GLY A 214 15.27 -18.80 -9.41
CA GLY A 214 16.15 -18.11 -8.49
C GLY A 214 15.75 -16.65 -8.25
N LYS A 215 16.55 -15.95 -7.45
CA LYS A 215 16.40 -14.52 -7.20
C LYS A 215 17.37 -13.76 -8.09
N PHE A 216 16.84 -12.98 -9.03
CA PHE A 216 17.61 -12.27 -10.05
C PHE A 216 17.47 -10.76 -9.90
N VAL A 217 18.53 -10.04 -10.26
CA VAL A 217 18.51 -8.58 -10.34
C VAL A 217 18.84 -8.20 -11.77
N PHE A 218 17.82 -7.94 -12.56
CA PHE A 218 17.95 -7.33 -13.87
C PHE A 218 18.29 -5.85 -13.70
N SER A 219 18.66 -5.17 -14.78
CA SER A 219 18.77 -3.71 -14.74
C SER A 219 18.24 -3.06 -16.01
N ILE A 220 17.72 -1.86 -15.89
CA ILE A 220 17.44 -0.99 -17.03
C ILE A 220 18.58 0.01 -17.15
N GLN A 221 19.23 0.06 -18.32
CA GLN A 221 20.30 1.01 -18.61
C GLN A 221 19.84 2.02 -19.64
N GLU A 222 20.13 3.30 -19.39
CA GLU A 222 20.02 4.34 -20.40
C GLU A 222 21.40 4.62 -20.97
N LYS A 223 21.58 4.42 -22.28
CA LYS A 223 22.79 4.78 -23.01
C LYS A 223 22.54 5.97 -23.93
N ASP A 224 23.57 6.79 -24.13
CA ASP A 224 23.56 7.83 -25.16
C ASP A 224 24.01 7.30 -26.53
N SER A 225 24.12 8.20 -27.51
CA SER A 225 24.48 7.87 -28.89
C SER A 225 25.92 7.38 -29.05
N THR A 226 26.77 7.58 -28.04
CA THR A 226 28.16 7.10 -28.00
C THR A 226 28.29 5.76 -27.28
N GLY A 227 27.19 5.23 -26.73
CA GLY A 227 27.18 4.02 -25.91
C GLY A 227 27.52 4.25 -24.44
N THR A 228 27.67 5.49 -24.00
CA THR A 228 27.98 5.83 -22.60
C THR A 228 26.75 5.61 -21.73
N VAL A 229 26.92 4.89 -20.61
CA VAL A 229 25.82 4.61 -19.66
C VAL A 229 25.53 5.85 -18.82
N LEU A 230 24.36 6.44 -19.01
CA LEU A 230 23.89 7.62 -18.27
C LEU A 230 23.23 7.23 -16.93
N SER A 231 22.52 6.11 -16.90
CA SER A 231 21.90 5.57 -15.71
C SER A 231 21.74 4.06 -15.79
N SER A 232 21.70 3.41 -14.63
CA SER A 232 21.46 1.96 -14.52
C SER A 232 20.71 1.68 -13.23
N ASP A 233 19.46 1.24 -13.36
CA ASP A 233 18.54 1.03 -12.25
C ASP A 233 18.15 -0.45 -12.12
N PRO A 234 18.13 -1.02 -10.90
CA PRO A 234 17.90 -2.45 -10.70
C PRO A 234 16.41 -2.83 -10.76
N ILE A 235 16.13 -4.02 -11.29
CA ILE A 235 14.81 -4.63 -11.40
C ILE A 235 14.88 -6.02 -10.75
N PRO A 236 14.47 -6.14 -9.47
CA PRO A 236 14.48 -7.43 -8.75
C PRO A 236 13.35 -8.34 -9.22
N VAL A 237 13.68 -9.59 -9.58
CA VAL A 237 12.73 -10.59 -10.07
C VAL A 237 13.00 -11.93 -9.37
N ILE A 238 11.95 -12.62 -8.96
CA ILE A 238 11.99 -13.93 -8.32
C ILE A 238 11.35 -14.93 -9.28
N ALA A 239 12.16 -15.82 -9.82
CA ALA A 239 11.71 -16.88 -10.70
C ALA A 239 11.49 -18.16 -9.90
N ASN A 240 10.25 -18.60 -9.80
CA ASN A 240 9.88 -19.82 -9.09
C ASN A 240 9.86 -21.00 -10.06
N ASN A 241 10.20 -22.19 -9.57
CA ASN A 241 10.00 -23.41 -10.35
C ASN A 241 8.50 -23.61 -10.62
N PRO A 242 8.12 -24.04 -11.83
CA PRO A 242 6.74 -24.44 -12.09
C PRO A 242 6.38 -25.58 -11.14
N LYS A 243 5.31 -25.39 -10.37
CA LYS A 243 4.77 -26.47 -9.54
C LYS A 243 4.16 -27.51 -10.48
N ALA A 244 4.62 -28.76 -10.38
CA ALA A 244 3.97 -29.86 -11.07
C ALA A 244 2.57 -30.07 -10.48
N LEU A 245 1.55 -29.60 -11.20
CA LEU A 245 0.15 -29.76 -10.81
C LEU A 245 -0.32 -31.18 -11.02
N LYS A 246 -1.17 -31.67 -10.12
CA LYS A 246 -1.92 -32.91 -10.29
C LYS A 246 -3.26 -32.60 -10.94
N ILE A 247 -3.42 -32.99 -12.20
CA ILE A 247 -4.57 -32.62 -13.03
C ILE A 247 -5.38 -33.85 -13.41
N LEU A 248 -6.69 -33.79 -13.16
CA LEU A 248 -7.67 -34.77 -13.62
C LEU A 248 -8.43 -34.23 -14.83
N MET A 249 -8.32 -34.87 -15.99
CA MET A 249 -9.10 -34.51 -17.18
C MET A 249 -10.23 -35.51 -17.41
N LEU A 250 -11.48 -35.03 -17.41
CA LEU A 250 -12.68 -35.84 -17.58
C LEU A 250 -13.39 -35.47 -18.88
N ASN A 251 -13.31 -36.34 -19.88
CA ASN A 251 -13.84 -36.10 -21.21
C ASN A 251 -14.99 -37.05 -21.54
N GLY A 252 -16.10 -36.51 -22.05
CA GLY A 252 -17.25 -37.27 -22.53
C GLY A 252 -17.01 -37.90 -23.89
N PHE A 253 -16.07 -37.36 -24.66
CA PHE A 253 -15.56 -37.87 -25.92
C PHE A 253 -14.20 -37.20 -26.24
N PRO A 254 -13.33 -37.80 -27.05
CA PRO A 254 -12.06 -37.18 -27.44
C PRO A 254 -12.30 -35.98 -28.37
N THR A 255 -11.57 -34.88 -28.15
CA THR A 255 -11.58 -33.67 -28.99
C THR A 255 -10.17 -33.25 -29.38
N PHE A 256 -10.02 -32.46 -30.45
CA PHE A 256 -8.72 -31.84 -30.77
C PHE A 256 -8.22 -30.99 -29.60
N GLU A 257 -9.09 -30.15 -29.03
CA GLU A 257 -8.76 -29.30 -27.89
C GLU A 257 -8.20 -30.11 -26.70
N SER A 258 -8.91 -31.17 -26.28
CA SER A 258 -8.45 -32.03 -25.17
C SER A 258 -7.18 -32.80 -25.52
N LYS A 259 -6.97 -33.19 -26.79
CA LYS A 259 -5.75 -33.86 -27.25
C LYS A 259 -4.53 -32.94 -27.18
N TYR A 260 -4.61 -31.72 -27.68
CA TYR A 260 -3.47 -30.80 -27.67
C TYR A 260 -3.20 -30.28 -26.25
N LEU A 261 -4.25 -29.98 -25.48
CA LEU A 261 -4.09 -29.52 -24.11
C LEU A 261 -3.44 -30.59 -23.23
N LYS A 262 -3.86 -31.87 -23.33
CA LYS A 262 -3.22 -32.93 -22.53
C LYS A 262 -1.74 -33.11 -22.88
N ASN A 263 -1.37 -32.98 -24.17
CA ASN A 263 0.01 -33.12 -24.61
C ASN A 263 0.86 -31.97 -24.05
N TYR A 264 0.38 -30.74 -24.20
CA TYR A 264 1.03 -29.55 -23.64
C TYR A 264 1.23 -29.67 -22.13
N LEU A 265 0.19 -30.04 -21.37
CA LEU A 265 0.30 -30.17 -19.92
C LEU A 265 1.28 -31.29 -19.51
N ALA A 266 1.35 -32.38 -20.28
CA ALA A 266 2.30 -33.47 -20.05
C ALA A 266 3.74 -33.03 -20.36
N GLU A 267 3.95 -32.28 -21.44
CA GLU A 267 5.25 -31.71 -21.82
C GLU A 267 5.76 -30.70 -20.78
N MET A 268 4.86 -29.93 -20.16
CA MET A 268 5.18 -29.04 -19.03
C MET A 268 5.47 -29.77 -17.71
N GLY A 269 5.45 -31.11 -17.70
CA GLY A 269 5.80 -31.91 -16.53
C GLY A 269 4.69 -32.08 -15.48
N HIS A 270 3.44 -31.70 -15.80
CA HIS A 270 2.31 -31.93 -14.88
C HIS A 270 1.92 -33.40 -14.79
N GLU A 271 1.38 -33.81 -13.64
CA GLU A 271 0.88 -35.17 -13.42
C GLU A 271 -0.56 -35.27 -13.92
N LEU A 272 -0.81 -36.04 -14.98
CA LEU A 272 -2.13 -36.13 -15.60
C LEU A 272 -2.78 -37.49 -15.39
N LEU A 273 -4.04 -37.48 -14.97
CA LEU A 273 -4.97 -38.60 -15.15
C LEU A 273 -6.08 -38.16 -16.11
N ILE A 274 -6.19 -38.83 -17.25
CA ILE A 274 -7.26 -38.56 -18.21
C ILE A 274 -8.23 -39.73 -18.21
N ARG A 275 -9.51 -39.45 -18.03
CA ARG A 275 -10.62 -40.40 -18.20
C ARG A 275 -11.49 -39.94 -19.36
N THR A 276 -11.44 -40.67 -20.47
CA THR A 276 -12.27 -40.39 -21.65
C THR A 276 -13.32 -41.47 -21.81
N GLN A 277 -14.58 -41.09 -21.93
CA GLN A 277 -15.66 -42.04 -22.20
C GLN A 277 -15.57 -42.54 -23.66
N ILE A 278 -15.51 -43.85 -23.84
CA ILE A 278 -15.53 -44.49 -25.18
C ILE A 278 -16.98 -44.82 -25.56
N THR A 279 -17.71 -45.46 -24.62
CA THR A 279 -19.14 -45.76 -24.75
C THR A 279 -19.82 -45.58 -23.38
N ARG A 280 -21.16 -45.67 -23.32
CA ARG A 280 -21.91 -45.50 -22.06
C ARG A 280 -21.36 -46.45 -20.97
N GLY A 281 -20.81 -45.86 -19.89
CA GLY A 281 -20.24 -46.61 -18.77
C GLY A 281 -18.86 -47.24 -19.00
N ARG A 282 -18.26 -47.10 -20.19
CA ARG A 282 -16.90 -47.59 -20.50
C ARG A 282 -15.95 -46.44 -20.74
N PHE A 283 -14.80 -46.49 -20.07
CA PHE A 283 -13.83 -45.40 -20.04
C PHE A 283 -12.43 -45.88 -20.41
N LYS A 284 -11.69 -45.05 -21.14
CA LYS A 284 -10.25 -45.16 -21.34
C LYS A 284 -9.54 -44.30 -20.31
N TYR A 285 -8.48 -44.84 -19.72
CA TYR A 285 -7.59 -44.11 -18.82
C TYR A 285 -6.22 -43.91 -19.45
N GLU A 286 -5.70 -42.70 -19.38
CA GLU A 286 -4.33 -42.34 -19.79
C GLU A 286 -3.63 -41.65 -18.61
N TYR A 287 -2.34 -41.92 -18.44
CA TYR A 287 -1.53 -41.44 -17.31
C TYR A 287 -0.24 -40.82 -17.86
N PHE A 288 0.07 -39.59 -17.45
CA PHE A 288 1.32 -38.90 -17.82
C PHE A 288 2.03 -38.40 -16.57
N ASN A 289 3.35 -38.56 -16.52
CA ASN A 289 4.23 -38.14 -15.42
C ASN A 289 3.84 -38.67 -14.02
N ARG A 290 2.95 -39.67 -13.95
CA ARG A 290 2.44 -40.24 -12.69
C ARG A 290 2.39 -41.76 -12.72
N LYS A 291 2.38 -42.37 -11.53
CA LYS A 291 2.10 -43.80 -11.37
C LYS A 291 0.66 -44.12 -11.78
N ARG A 292 0.45 -45.28 -12.40
CA ARG A 292 -0.87 -45.75 -12.84
C ARG A 292 -1.71 -46.12 -11.61
N ALA A 293 -2.82 -45.42 -11.41
CA ALA A 293 -3.79 -45.70 -10.36
C ALA A 293 -5.20 -45.33 -10.86
N PRO A 294 -6.13 -46.29 -11.03
CA PRO A 294 -7.46 -46.00 -11.55
C PRO A 294 -8.29 -45.19 -10.56
N LEU A 295 -9.04 -44.22 -11.08
CA LEU A 295 -10.01 -43.45 -10.29
C LEU A 295 -11.31 -44.24 -10.16
N SER A 296 -11.57 -44.79 -8.98
CA SER A 296 -12.75 -45.63 -8.73
C SER A 296 -14.05 -44.81 -8.69
N ARG A 297 -14.07 -43.70 -7.94
CA ARG A 297 -15.21 -42.77 -7.80
C ARG A 297 -14.73 -41.33 -7.61
N LEU A 298 -15.58 -40.38 -7.99
CA LEU A 298 -15.40 -38.94 -7.74
C LEU A 298 -15.97 -38.61 -6.36
N THR A 299 -15.20 -38.91 -5.31
CA THR A 299 -15.48 -38.53 -3.92
C THR A 299 -14.51 -37.42 -3.51
N GLU A 300 -14.89 -36.60 -2.54
CA GLU A 300 -14.05 -35.52 -1.96
C GLU A 300 -12.63 -36.00 -1.65
N LYS A 301 -12.49 -37.13 -0.93
CA LYS A 301 -11.19 -37.75 -0.63
C LYS A 301 -10.31 -38.02 -1.87
N ASN A 302 -10.89 -38.51 -2.96
CA ASN A 302 -10.14 -38.83 -4.18
C ASN A 302 -9.84 -37.57 -5.01
N LEU A 303 -10.70 -36.55 -4.89
CA LEU A 303 -10.53 -35.25 -5.53
C LEU A 303 -9.45 -34.42 -4.83
N GLY A 304 -9.26 -34.57 -3.52
CA GLY A 304 -8.23 -33.89 -2.74
C GLY A 304 -6.79 -34.17 -3.16
N GLU A 305 -6.54 -35.24 -3.94
CA GLU A 305 -5.22 -35.50 -4.54
C GLU A 305 -4.90 -34.58 -5.73
N PHE A 306 -5.91 -33.92 -6.31
CA PHE A 306 -5.76 -33.10 -7.51
C PHE A 306 -5.76 -31.61 -7.17
N ASP A 307 -4.93 -30.84 -7.86
CA ASP A 307 -4.96 -29.37 -7.80
C ASP A 307 -6.02 -28.82 -8.77
N LEU A 308 -6.29 -29.53 -9.87
CA LEU A 308 -7.20 -29.08 -10.94
C LEU A 308 -7.97 -30.23 -11.58
N VAL A 309 -9.27 -30.04 -11.80
CA VAL A 309 -10.10 -30.87 -12.68
C VAL A 309 -10.44 -30.09 -13.95
N ILE A 310 -10.10 -30.64 -15.11
CA ILE A 310 -10.53 -30.14 -16.42
C ILE A 310 -11.64 -31.04 -16.95
N LEU A 311 -12.78 -30.48 -17.32
CA LEU A 311 -13.90 -31.27 -17.81
C LEU A 311 -14.70 -30.56 -18.89
N ASP A 312 -15.45 -31.31 -19.69
CA ASP A 312 -16.36 -30.74 -20.68
C ASP A 312 -17.81 -30.63 -20.16
N PRO A 313 -18.64 -29.75 -20.74
CA PRO A 313 -20.02 -29.56 -20.30
C PRO A 313 -20.92 -30.80 -20.38
N LEU A 314 -20.66 -31.72 -21.32
CA LEU A 314 -21.44 -32.95 -21.45
C LEU A 314 -21.14 -33.88 -20.26
N THR A 315 -19.86 -34.04 -19.91
CA THR A 315 -19.43 -34.79 -18.73
C THR A 315 -20.09 -34.26 -17.46
N LEU A 316 -20.03 -32.94 -17.24
CA LEU A 316 -20.63 -32.32 -16.05
C LEU A 316 -22.15 -32.47 -16.01
N ARG A 317 -22.83 -32.38 -17.16
CA ARG A 317 -24.28 -32.58 -17.25
C ARG A 317 -24.68 -33.99 -16.83
N ASN A 318 -23.92 -34.99 -17.29
CA ASN A 318 -24.17 -36.41 -17.05
C ASN A 318 -23.89 -36.85 -15.60
N PHE A 319 -23.20 -36.05 -14.79
CA PHE A 319 -23.05 -36.34 -13.37
C PHE A 319 -24.37 -36.23 -12.61
N GLY A 320 -24.63 -37.22 -11.75
CA GLY A 320 -25.74 -37.21 -10.80
C GLY A 320 -25.58 -36.12 -9.73
N GLY A 321 -26.65 -35.88 -8.96
CA GLY A 321 -26.67 -34.85 -7.92
C GLY A 321 -25.57 -35.03 -6.86
N SER A 322 -25.33 -36.28 -6.43
CA SER A 322 -24.28 -36.61 -5.45
C SER A 322 -22.87 -36.24 -5.96
N THR A 323 -22.50 -36.66 -7.16
CA THR A 323 -21.17 -36.32 -7.73
C THR A 323 -20.98 -34.82 -7.93
N LYS A 324 -22.04 -34.09 -8.30
CA LYS A 324 -21.97 -32.62 -8.39
C LYS A 324 -21.77 -31.97 -7.03
N LEU A 325 -22.37 -32.53 -5.97
CA LEU A 325 -22.17 -32.07 -4.59
C LEU A 325 -20.74 -32.34 -4.12
N GLU A 326 -20.20 -33.53 -4.36
CA GLU A 326 -18.80 -33.89 -4.05
C GLU A 326 -17.80 -32.93 -4.71
N LEU A 327 -18.01 -32.61 -5.99
CA LEU A 327 -17.19 -31.62 -6.69
C LEU A 327 -17.29 -30.22 -6.06
N LYS A 328 -18.50 -29.79 -5.67
CA LYS A 328 -18.70 -28.49 -5.02
C LYS A 328 -18.02 -28.44 -3.65
N ASN A 329 -18.11 -29.50 -2.86
CA ASN A 329 -17.45 -29.61 -1.56
C ASN A 329 -15.93 -29.55 -1.71
N ALA A 330 -15.36 -30.33 -2.64
CA ALA A 330 -13.92 -30.31 -2.90
C ALA A 330 -13.41 -28.93 -3.36
N VAL A 331 -14.20 -28.19 -4.14
CA VAL A 331 -13.88 -26.79 -4.48
C VAL A 331 -13.93 -25.91 -3.23
N GLN A 332 -15.02 -25.99 -2.45
CA GLN A 332 -15.25 -25.11 -1.30
C GLN A 332 -14.27 -25.34 -0.15
N GLN A 333 -13.98 -26.59 0.18
CA GLN A 333 -13.26 -26.98 1.39
C GLN A 333 -11.76 -27.22 1.09
N ASP A 334 -11.46 -28.06 0.10
CA ASP A 334 -10.09 -28.50 -0.21
C ASP A 334 -9.32 -27.57 -1.16
N GLY A 335 -10.02 -26.57 -1.69
CA GLY A 335 -9.48 -25.60 -2.64
C GLY A 335 -9.24 -26.15 -4.03
N LEU A 336 -10.03 -27.13 -4.47
CA LEU A 336 -9.91 -27.70 -5.82
C LEU A 336 -10.22 -26.65 -6.90
N GLY A 337 -9.38 -26.58 -7.92
CA GLY A 337 -9.69 -25.88 -9.16
C GLY A 337 -10.56 -26.73 -10.09
N ILE A 338 -11.61 -26.16 -10.68
CA ILE A 338 -12.37 -26.78 -11.77
C ILE A 338 -12.33 -25.87 -12.99
N PHE A 339 -11.90 -26.38 -14.13
CA PHE A 339 -11.99 -25.67 -15.41
C PHE A 339 -12.90 -26.41 -16.39
N VAL A 340 -13.90 -25.69 -16.92
CA VAL A 340 -14.85 -26.22 -17.91
C VAL A 340 -14.44 -25.81 -19.31
N LEU A 341 -14.09 -26.78 -20.16
CA LEU A 341 -13.80 -26.58 -21.58
C LEU A 341 -15.09 -26.38 -22.36
N MET A 342 -15.50 -25.12 -22.57
CA MET A 342 -16.77 -24.82 -23.24
C MET A 342 -16.83 -25.34 -24.67
N ASN A 343 -18.06 -25.69 -25.05
CA ASN A 343 -18.49 -25.93 -26.42
C ASN A 343 -19.87 -25.31 -26.63
N ASN A 344 -20.42 -25.41 -27.85
CA ASN A 344 -21.68 -24.76 -28.25
C ASN A 344 -22.88 -25.08 -27.33
N GLY A 345 -22.86 -26.19 -26.58
CA GLY A 345 -23.94 -26.61 -25.67
C GLY A 345 -23.68 -26.33 -24.18
N GLY A 346 -22.59 -25.66 -23.82
CA GLY A 346 -22.09 -25.59 -22.43
C GLY A 346 -22.66 -24.49 -21.54
N ILE A 347 -23.35 -23.50 -22.11
CA ILE A 347 -23.77 -22.27 -21.40
C ILE A 347 -24.67 -22.59 -20.20
N ASN A 348 -25.72 -23.39 -20.39
CA ASN A 348 -26.67 -23.72 -19.33
C ASN A 348 -26.03 -24.55 -18.22
N THR A 349 -25.08 -25.41 -18.57
CA THR A 349 -24.34 -26.22 -17.60
C THR A 349 -23.49 -25.33 -16.68
N LEU A 350 -22.79 -24.34 -17.23
CA LEU A 350 -21.99 -23.39 -16.47
C LEU A 350 -22.83 -22.42 -15.62
N LYS A 351 -23.97 -21.96 -16.15
CA LYS A 351 -24.97 -21.21 -15.37
C LYS A 351 -25.41 -21.98 -14.12
N SER A 352 -25.77 -23.26 -14.28
CA SER A 352 -26.27 -24.09 -13.17
C SER A 352 -25.18 -24.51 -12.17
N PHE A 353 -23.99 -24.84 -12.64
CA PHE A 353 -22.95 -25.40 -11.78
C PHE A 353 -22.06 -24.32 -11.13
N GLY A 354 -21.65 -23.32 -11.90
CA GLY A 354 -20.71 -22.27 -11.48
C GLY A 354 -21.33 -20.89 -11.32
N ASP A 355 -22.64 -20.74 -11.53
CA ASP A 355 -23.36 -19.46 -11.40
C ASP A 355 -22.70 -18.33 -12.23
N PHE A 356 -22.35 -18.67 -13.47
CA PHE A 356 -21.81 -17.75 -14.46
C PHE A 356 -22.93 -17.06 -15.23
N SER A 357 -22.77 -15.77 -15.52
CA SER A 357 -23.66 -15.05 -16.43
C SER A 357 -22.92 -14.61 -17.70
N PHE A 358 -23.64 -14.63 -18.82
CA PHE A 358 -23.09 -14.39 -20.15
C PHE A 358 -23.94 -13.35 -20.89
N LYS A 359 -23.29 -12.52 -21.71
CA LYS A 359 -23.93 -11.61 -22.66
C LYS A 359 -23.56 -12.00 -24.09
N SER A 360 -24.54 -12.00 -24.98
CA SER A 360 -24.28 -12.17 -26.41
C SER A 360 -23.48 -10.97 -26.92
N ASP A 361 -22.47 -11.24 -27.74
CA ASP A 361 -21.73 -10.17 -28.41
C ASP A 361 -21.57 -10.37 -29.91
N GLY A 362 -22.10 -11.47 -30.45
CA GLY A 362 -22.18 -11.74 -31.89
C GLY A 362 -20.84 -11.96 -32.60
N LEU A 363 -19.73 -12.02 -31.87
CA LEU A 363 -18.39 -12.15 -32.44
C LEU A 363 -17.92 -13.60 -32.37
N ASN A 364 -17.54 -14.18 -33.51
CA ASN A 364 -16.99 -15.54 -33.55
C ASN A 364 -15.45 -15.57 -33.49
N GLU A 365 -14.80 -14.40 -33.53
CA GLU A 365 -13.35 -14.27 -33.47
C GLU A 365 -12.94 -13.17 -32.48
N ILE A 366 -11.75 -13.33 -31.90
CA ILE A 366 -11.16 -12.34 -31.01
C ILE A 366 -9.64 -12.27 -31.14
N SER A 367 -9.08 -11.08 -30.93
CA SER A 367 -7.63 -10.88 -30.87
C SER A 367 -7.07 -11.45 -29.57
N VAL A 368 -5.95 -12.17 -29.67
CA VAL A 368 -5.27 -12.87 -28.58
C VAL A 368 -4.28 -11.93 -27.88
N LEU A 369 -4.26 -11.92 -26.54
CA LEU A 369 -3.19 -11.33 -25.71
C LEU A 369 -2.82 -9.87 -26.08
N ASP A 370 -3.81 -9.04 -26.42
CA ASP A 370 -3.66 -7.64 -26.89
C ASP A 370 -2.87 -7.46 -28.21
N ASP A 371 -2.46 -8.53 -28.90
CA ASP A 371 -1.93 -8.46 -30.26
C ASP A 371 -3.06 -8.43 -31.30
N SER A 372 -3.13 -7.33 -32.04
CA SER A 372 -4.11 -7.11 -33.11
C SER A 372 -4.03 -8.09 -34.29
N LYS A 373 -2.90 -8.79 -34.48
CA LYS A 373 -2.65 -9.61 -35.67
C LYS A 373 -3.14 -11.06 -35.54
N LEU A 374 -3.15 -11.62 -34.33
CA LEU A 374 -3.52 -13.02 -34.09
C LEU A 374 -4.99 -13.12 -33.68
N ARG A 375 -5.76 -13.90 -34.45
CA ARG A 375 -7.19 -14.15 -34.20
C ARG A 375 -7.46 -15.59 -33.81
N LEU A 376 -8.28 -15.78 -32.78
CA LEU A 376 -8.80 -17.06 -32.33
C LEU A 376 -10.31 -17.11 -32.47
N SER A 377 -10.83 -18.30 -32.76
CA SER A 377 -12.26 -18.58 -32.70
C SER A 377 -12.77 -18.49 -31.26
N LYS A 378 -14.01 -18.03 -31.10
CA LYS A 378 -14.71 -18.04 -29.82
C LYS A 378 -16.22 -18.20 -30.02
N LEU A 379 -16.90 -18.59 -28.94
CA LEU A 379 -18.35 -18.50 -28.88
C LEU A 379 -18.81 -17.03 -28.96
N PRO A 380 -19.97 -16.74 -29.59
CA PRO A 380 -20.53 -15.38 -29.75
C PRO A 380 -21.11 -14.78 -28.47
N ILE A 381 -20.42 -15.01 -27.35
CA ILE A 381 -20.76 -14.56 -26.02
C ILE A 381 -19.51 -14.02 -25.30
N SER A 382 -19.72 -13.29 -24.23
CA SER A 382 -18.69 -12.89 -23.27
C SER A 382 -19.21 -13.03 -21.85
N PHE A 383 -18.31 -13.22 -20.89
CA PHE A 383 -18.70 -13.24 -19.48
C PHE A 383 -19.19 -11.85 -19.04
N ASN A 384 -20.21 -11.84 -18.18
CA ASN A 384 -20.63 -10.61 -17.53
C ASN A 384 -19.68 -10.30 -16.37
N GLU A 385 -19.40 -9.01 -16.15
CA GLU A 385 -18.63 -8.56 -14.98
C GLU A 385 -19.61 -8.44 -13.80
N SER A 386 -19.74 -9.51 -13.01
CA SER A 386 -20.54 -9.53 -11.78
C SER A 386 -19.68 -9.81 -10.55
N LEU A 387 -20.19 -9.47 -9.36
CA LEU A 387 -19.53 -9.78 -8.10
C LEU A 387 -19.10 -11.25 -8.04
N GLY A 388 -17.82 -11.47 -7.71
CA GLY A 388 -17.21 -12.79 -7.61
C GLY A 388 -16.67 -13.38 -8.91
N ILE A 389 -16.92 -12.78 -10.09
CA ILE A 389 -16.31 -13.23 -11.36
C ILE A 389 -15.04 -12.41 -11.63
N ASN A 390 -13.91 -13.09 -11.60
CA ASN A 390 -12.59 -12.53 -11.89
C ASN A 390 -12.16 -12.89 -13.32
N GLY A 391 -11.70 -11.88 -14.07
CA GLY A 391 -11.22 -12.07 -15.44
C GLY A 391 -9.78 -12.53 -15.52
N ILE A 392 -9.53 -13.62 -16.24
CA ILE A 392 -8.17 -14.12 -16.52
C ILE A 392 -7.60 -13.40 -17.76
N HIS A 393 -8.31 -13.49 -18.89
CA HIS A 393 -7.95 -12.83 -20.14
C HIS A 393 -9.05 -11.85 -20.58
N LYS A 394 -8.64 -10.63 -20.89
CA LYS A 394 -9.48 -9.57 -21.46
C LYS A 394 -9.01 -9.27 -22.88
N SER A 395 -9.93 -9.00 -23.78
CA SER A 395 -9.62 -8.50 -25.12
C SER A 395 -10.64 -7.44 -25.51
N LYS A 396 -10.16 -6.24 -25.87
CA LYS A 396 -10.99 -5.04 -26.12
C LYS A 396 -12.01 -4.78 -25.00
N ASN A 397 -11.57 -4.92 -23.74
CA ASN A 397 -12.38 -4.75 -22.53
C ASN A 397 -13.55 -5.76 -22.37
N LYS A 398 -13.53 -6.88 -23.11
CA LYS A 398 -14.46 -8.00 -22.91
C LYS A 398 -13.74 -9.17 -22.25
N LEU A 399 -14.40 -9.81 -21.28
CA LEU A 399 -13.91 -11.00 -20.62
C LEU A 399 -14.02 -12.22 -21.54
N VAL A 400 -12.87 -12.85 -21.79
CA VAL A 400 -12.73 -14.02 -22.68
C VAL A 400 -12.58 -15.31 -21.89
N SER A 401 -11.88 -15.24 -20.77
CA SER A 401 -11.82 -16.31 -19.77
C SER A 401 -11.93 -15.72 -18.39
N ALA A 402 -12.61 -16.43 -17.51
CA ALA A 402 -12.92 -15.97 -16.18
C ALA A 402 -13.03 -17.14 -15.21
N TYR A 403 -12.87 -16.85 -13.93
CA TYR A 403 -13.16 -17.76 -12.84
C TYR A 403 -14.03 -17.09 -11.78
N LYS A 404 -14.64 -17.92 -10.95
CA LYS A 404 -15.35 -17.53 -9.74
C LYS A 404 -14.74 -18.27 -8.57
N THR A 405 -14.35 -17.53 -7.55
CA THR A 405 -13.87 -18.09 -6.28
C THR A 405 -15.07 -18.62 -5.49
N ILE A 406 -14.99 -19.86 -5.02
CA ILE A 406 -16.02 -20.49 -4.20
C ILE A 406 -15.33 -21.23 -3.04
N GLY A 407 -15.48 -20.71 -1.82
CA GLY A 407 -14.69 -21.18 -0.67
C GLY A 407 -13.20 -21.01 -0.93
N ASN A 408 -12.42 -22.07 -0.72
CA ASN A 408 -10.96 -22.06 -0.91
C ASN A 408 -10.51 -22.31 -2.37
N GLY A 409 -11.44 -22.66 -3.26
CA GLY A 409 -11.18 -23.10 -4.63
C GLY A 409 -11.83 -22.21 -5.68
N LYS A 410 -11.67 -22.60 -6.94
CA LYS A 410 -12.08 -21.77 -8.08
C LYS A 410 -12.77 -22.62 -9.13
N ILE A 411 -13.85 -22.11 -9.71
CA ILE A 411 -14.46 -22.66 -10.92
C ILE A 411 -14.22 -21.67 -12.05
N GLY A 412 -13.63 -22.12 -13.15
CA GLY A 412 -13.29 -21.27 -14.29
C GLY A 412 -13.76 -21.84 -15.62
N SER A 413 -13.78 -20.97 -16.62
CA SER A 413 -14.18 -21.31 -17.99
C SER A 413 -13.62 -20.29 -18.98
N SER A 414 -13.56 -20.67 -20.26
CA SER A 414 -13.19 -19.79 -21.37
C SER A 414 -14.25 -19.85 -22.47
N VAL A 415 -14.49 -18.73 -23.16
CA VAL A 415 -15.34 -18.73 -24.37
C VAL A 415 -14.56 -19.02 -25.65
N LEU A 416 -13.23 -19.17 -25.56
CA LEU A 416 -12.37 -19.50 -26.71
C LEU A 416 -12.68 -20.89 -27.24
N GLN A 417 -12.53 -21.03 -28.55
CA GLN A 417 -12.64 -22.29 -29.28
C GLN A 417 -11.38 -22.52 -30.11
N ASN A 418 -11.06 -23.79 -30.34
CA ASN A 418 -9.96 -24.21 -31.20
C ASN A 418 -8.62 -23.56 -30.86
N SER A 419 -8.28 -23.47 -29.58
CA SER A 419 -7.01 -22.83 -29.17
C SER A 419 -5.80 -23.60 -29.71
N TYR A 420 -5.97 -24.91 -29.97
CA TYR A 420 -4.97 -25.76 -30.61
C TYR A 420 -4.50 -25.28 -31.99
N GLU A 421 -5.30 -24.46 -32.70
CA GLU A 421 -4.89 -23.90 -33.99
C GLU A 421 -3.66 -23.00 -33.88
N LEU A 422 -3.39 -22.41 -32.70
CA LEU A 422 -2.17 -21.64 -32.47
C LEU A 422 -0.93 -22.54 -32.62
N LEU A 423 -0.94 -23.71 -31.99
CA LEU A 423 0.16 -24.68 -32.10
C LEU A 423 0.35 -25.12 -33.55
N LEU A 424 -0.74 -25.38 -34.28
CA LEU A 424 -0.69 -25.79 -35.68
C LEU A 424 -0.14 -24.70 -36.60
N ARG A 425 -0.31 -23.43 -36.25
CA ARG A 425 0.21 -22.26 -36.98
C ARG A 425 1.62 -21.86 -36.55
N GLY A 426 2.22 -22.56 -35.58
CA GLY A 426 3.55 -22.25 -35.04
C GLY A 426 3.56 -21.19 -33.93
N ASN A 427 2.39 -20.69 -33.51
CA ASN A 427 2.21 -19.72 -32.41
C ASN A 427 2.26 -20.42 -31.05
N THR A 428 3.39 -21.07 -30.77
CA THR A 428 3.57 -21.87 -29.56
C THR A 428 3.60 -21.00 -28.31
N ASP A 429 4.32 -19.88 -28.35
CA ASP A 429 4.46 -18.98 -27.20
C ASP A 429 3.10 -18.40 -26.77
N GLU A 430 2.25 -18.02 -27.72
CA GLU A 430 0.91 -17.50 -27.40
C GLU A 430 0.00 -18.58 -26.82
N TYR A 431 0.10 -19.82 -27.31
CA TYR A 431 -0.62 -20.96 -26.73
C TYR A 431 -0.19 -21.22 -25.28
N GLN A 432 1.13 -21.22 -25.03
CA GLN A 432 1.70 -21.42 -23.71
C GLN A 432 1.28 -20.31 -22.76
N GLN A 433 1.37 -19.04 -23.17
CA GLN A 433 0.93 -17.88 -22.37
C GLN A 433 -0.57 -17.92 -22.06
N LEU A 434 -1.39 -18.34 -23.02
CA LEU A 434 -2.83 -18.48 -22.82
C LEU A 434 -3.14 -19.50 -21.73
N TRP A 435 -2.61 -20.72 -21.86
CA TRP A 435 -2.95 -21.84 -20.98
C TRP A 435 -2.22 -21.80 -19.64
N SER A 436 -0.94 -21.42 -19.59
CA SER A 436 -0.22 -21.24 -18.31
C SER A 436 -0.97 -20.29 -17.38
N LYS A 437 -1.44 -19.15 -17.90
CA LYS A 437 -2.23 -18.20 -17.12
C LYS A 437 -3.57 -18.77 -16.66
N ILE A 438 -4.32 -19.46 -17.53
CA ILE A 438 -5.60 -20.07 -17.15
C ILE A 438 -5.41 -21.12 -16.06
N ILE A 439 -4.46 -22.02 -16.25
CA ILE A 439 -4.20 -23.14 -15.35
C ILE A 439 -3.65 -22.62 -14.01
N GLY A 440 -2.71 -21.68 -14.04
CA GLY A 440 -2.13 -21.05 -12.84
C GLY A 440 -3.18 -20.36 -11.99
N GLU A 441 -4.03 -19.51 -12.58
CA GLU A 441 -5.07 -18.77 -11.86
C GLU A 441 -6.11 -19.70 -11.20
N ILE A 442 -6.49 -20.80 -11.87
CA ILE A 442 -7.56 -21.70 -11.38
C ILE A 442 -7.04 -22.73 -10.38
N SER A 443 -5.79 -23.17 -10.52
CA SER A 443 -5.17 -24.15 -9.61
C SER A 443 -4.59 -23.53 -8.33
N GLU A 444 -4.48 -22.21 -8.25
CA GLU A 444 -4.03 -21.52 -7.04
C GLU A 444 -5.08 -21.61 -5.94
N LYS A 445 -4.72 -22.26 -4.83
CA LYS A 445 -5.53 -22.36 -3.61
C LYS A 445 -5.48 -21.03 -2.85
N GLU A 446 -6.64 -20.54 -2.39
CA GLU A 446 -6.69 -19.31 -1.58
C GLU A 446 -6.24 -19.51 -0.12
N SER A 447 -6.01 -20.75 0.33
CA SER A 447 -5.66 -21.07 1.72
C SER A 447 -4.16 -20.85 2.05
N LYS A 448 -3.60 -19.67 1.72
CA LYS A 448 -2.30 -19.28 2.27
C LYS A 448 -2.48 -18.88 3.74
N LEU A 449 -1.81 -19.55 4.66
CA LEU A 449 -1.82 -19.23 6.10
C LEU A 449 -1.30 -17.81 6.38
N VAL A 450 -0.40 -17.33 5.52
CA VAL A 450 0.20 -16.00 5.57
C VAL A 450 0.27 -15.44 4.16
N GLU A 451 -0.32 -14.28 3.94
CA GLU A 451 -0.23 -13.51 2.70
C GLU A 451 0.48 -12.19 2.97
N TRP A 452 1.46 -11.85 2.14
CA TRP A 452 2.24 -10.62 2.26
C TRP A 452 1.82 -9.61 1.22
N ASN A 453 1.65 -8.34 1.60
CA ASN A 453 1.36 -7.25 0.68
C ASN A 453 2.33 -6.07 0.85
N THR A 454 2.69 -5.43 -0.26
CA THR A 454 3.51 -4.21 -0.27
C THR A 454 3.29 -3.43 -1.56
N ASP A 455 3.43 -2.11 -1.48
CA ASP A 455 3.35 -1.20 -2.64
C ASP A 455 4.50 -1.38 -3.64
N SER A 456 5.66 -1.86 -3.16
CA SER A 456 6.89 -1.99 -3.95
C SER A 456 7.80 -3.00 -3.30
N LYS A 457 8.36 -3.95 -4.07
CA LYS A 457 9.45 -4.83 -3.56
C LYS A 457 10.84 -4.18 -3.65
N ILE A 458 10.93 -2.93 -4.11
CA ILE A 458 12.17 -2.14 -4.06
C ILE A 458 12.11 -1.24 -2.83
N ALA A 459 13.10 -1.39 -1.95
CA ALA A 459 13.34 -0.57 -0.77
C ALA A 459 14.65 0.22 -0.91
N TYR A 460 14.84 1.23 -0.07
CA TYR A 460 16.06 2.02 -0.03
C TYR A 460 16.73 1.88 1.33
N LYS A 461 18.07 1.80 1.32
CA LYS A 461 18.86 1.73 2.55
C LYS A 461 18.51 2.91 3.48
N ASP A 462 18.28 2.63 4.76
CA ASP A 462 17.94 3.59 5.82
C ASP A 462 16.63 4.36 5.63
N TYR A 463 15.80 3.95 4.67
CA TYR A 463 14.47 4.53 4.42
C TYR A 463 13.37 3.61 4.93
N PRO A 464 12.20 4.15 5.34
CA PRO A 464 11.09 3.32 5.77
C PRO A 464 10.60 2.43 4.62
N PHE A 465 10.43 1.16 4.93
CA PHE A 465 9.81 0.15 4.08
C PHE A 465 8.54 -0.35 4.76
N GLU A 466 7.41 -0.09 4.13
CA GLU A 466 6.09 -0.48 4.63
C GLU A 466 5.63 -1.78 3.95
N PHE A 467 5.05 -2.65 4.75
CA PHE A 467 4.50 -3.93 4.32
C PHE A 467 3.29 -4.26 5.16
N GLY A 468 2.45 -5.16 4.68
CA GLY A 468 1.45 -5.80 5.50
C GLY A 468 1.49 -7.32 5.39
N VAL A 469 0.82 -7.93 6.35
CA VAL A 469 0.70 -9.37 6.54
C VAL A 469 -0.75 -9.66 6.84
N ARG A 470 -1.37 -10.48 6.01
CA ARG A 470 -2.68 -11.04 6.28
C ARG A 470 -2.52 -12.47 6.79
N THR A 471 -3.08 -12.76 7.95
CA THR A 471 -3.03 -14.09 8.56
C THR A 471 -4.17 -14.29 9.54
N THR A 472 -4.65 -15.52 9.67
CA THR A 472 -5.72 -15.89 10.62
C THR A 472 -5.24 -15.95 12.07
N ASN A 473 -3.97 -15.67 12.35
CA ASN A 473 -3.43 -15.66 13.70
C ASN A 473 -3.42 -14.24 14.29
N ASP A 474 -4.03 -14.11 15.46
CA ASP A 474 -4.16 -12.85 16.20
C ASP A 474 -2.82 -12.36 16.80
N ASN A 475 -1.79 -13.21 16.89
CA ASN A 475 -0.51 -12.90 17.53
C ASN A 475 0.70 -12.98 16.57
N VAL A 476 0.53 -12.55 15.33
CA VAL A 476 1.60 -12.61 14.33
C VAL A 476 2.83 -11.80 14.74
N ARG A 477 4.01 -12.43 14.60
CA ARG A 477 5.30 -11.79 14.83
C ARG A 477 6.17 -11.90 13.59
N VAL A 478 6.60 -10.74 13.09
CA VAL A 478 7.46 -10.64 11.90
C VAL A 478 8.91 -10.37 12.30
N ARG A 479 9.85 -11.09 11.68
CA ARG A 479 11.29 -10.92 11.84
C ARG A 479 11.95 -10.53 10.52
N SER A 480 13.00 -9.71 10.62
CA SER A 480 13.92 -9.40 9.51
C SER A 480 15.04 -10.45 9.36
N ASN A 481 15.87 -10.32 8.31
CA ASN A 481 17.09 -11.15 8.12
C ASN A 481 17.96 -11.30 9.36
N ASN A 482 18.05 -10.23 10.15
CA ASN A 482 18.93 -10.18 11.32
C ASN A 482 18.16 -10.53 12.61
N GLU A 483 17.05 -11.26 12.49
CA GLU A 483 16.16 -11.70 13.56
C GLU A 483 15.51 -10.59 14.40
N PHE A 484 15.68 -9.31 14.03
CA PHE A 484 14.97 -8.21 14.68
C PHE A 484 13.46 -8.37 14.50
N SER A 485 12.73 -8.35 15.63
CA SER A 485 11.28 -8.32 15.65
C SER A 485 10.78 -6.95 15.20
N ILE A 486 9.87 -6.95 14.22
CA ILE A 486 9.25 -5.73 13.71
C ILE A 486 7.88 -5.58 14.38
N PRO A 487 7.60 -4.44 15.03
CA PRO A 487 6.29 -4.18 15.61
C PRO A 487 5.24 -4.05 14.50
N LEU A 488 4.07 -4.65 14.74
CA LEU A 488 2.94 -4.65 13.82
C LEU A 488 1.77 -3.91 14.43
N LYS A 489 0.93 -3.35 13.57
CA LYS A 489 -0.31 -2.68 13.94
C LYS A 489 -1.44 -3.28 13.11
N GLU A 490 -2.49 -3.76 13.75
CA GLU A 490 -3.69 -4.26 13.06
C GLU A 490 -4.38 -3.13 12.29
N ASP A 491 -4.92 -3.47 11.12
CA ASP A 491 -5.80 -2.62 10.34
C ASP A 491 -7.13 -2.38 11.09
N ILE A 492 -7.68 -1.17 10.99
CA ILE A 492 -8.91 -0.80 11.71
C ILE A 492 -10.15 -1.37 11.01
N ASP A 493 -10.10 -1.51 9.68
CA ASP A 493 -11.26 -1.85 8.85
C ASP A 493 -11.24 -3.34 8.45
N ILE A 494 -10.06 -3.97 8.39
CA ILE A 494 -9.87 -5.35 7.95
C ILE A 494 -9.26 -6.19 9.06
N THR A 495 -10.08 -6.98 9.74
CA THR A 495 -9.64 -8.02 10.67
C THR A 495 -8.64 -8.96 9.97
N ASN A 496 -7.63 -9.45 10.70
CA ASN A 496 -6.56 -10.33 10.19
C ASN A 496 -5.54 -9.67 9.26
N LEU A 497 -5.60 -8.35 9.04
CA LEU A 497 -4.57 -7.60 8.32
C LEU A 497 -3.72 -6.79 9.28
N TRP A 498 -2.41 -6.96 9.19
CA TRP A 498 -1.42 -6.31 10.04
C TRP A 498 -0.46 -5.48 9.19
N HIS A 499 -0.14 -4.27 9.61
CA HIS A 499 0.81 -3.37 8.95
C HIS A 499 2.11 -3.26 9.75
N GLY A 500 3.24 -3.33 9.07
CA GLY A 500 4.57 -3.21 9.63
C GLY A 500 5.44 -2.19 8.90
N LYS A 501 6.42 -1.64 9.62
CA LYS A 501 7.41 -0.73 9.07
C LYS A 501 8.80 -1.15 9.51
N THR A 502 9.70 -1.32 8.55
CA THR A 502 11.11 -1.64 8.80
C THR A 502 12.04 -0.65 8.10
N TYR A 503 13.30 -0.63 8.53
CA TYR A 503 14.35 0.25 8.00
C TYR A 503 15.54 -0.61 7.59
N PRO A 504 15.59 -1.08 6.34
CA PRO A 504 16.64 -1.98 5.89
C PRO A 504 18.00 -1.29 5.89
N LYS A 505 19.00 -1.96 6.48
CA LYS A 505 20.38 -1.45 6.60
C LYS A 505 21.32 -2.00 5.53
N ASN A 506 21.03 -3.20 5.03
CA ASN A 506 21.89 -3.95 4.12
C ASN A 506 21.36 -3.85 2.69
N LEU A 507 22.24 -3.52 1.74
CA LEU A 507 21.92 -3.54 0.31
C LEU A 507 21.72 -4.98 -0.18
N GLY A 508 20.95 -5.14 -1.26
CA GLY A 508 20.68 -6.44 -1.87
C GLY A 508 19.37 -7.08 -1.39
N TRP A 509 19.26 -8.38 -1.59
CA TRP A 509 18.08 -9.15 -1.18
C TRP A 509 17.94 -9.23 0.33
N ASN A 510 16.78 -8.79 0.81
CA ASN A 510 16.34 -8.93 2.19
C ASN A 510 15.03 -9.74 2.20
N LEU A 511 14.70 -10.29 3.36
CA LEU A 511 13.55 -11.13 3.63
C LEU A 511 12.88 -10.72 4.94
N LEU A 512 11.56 -10.88 4.97
CA LEU A 512 10.75 -10.88 6.19
C LEU A 512 10.13 -12.26 6.34
N SER A 513 10.06 -12.76 7.57
CA SER A 513 9.47 -14.07 7.90
C SER A 513 8.55 -13.93 9.11
N THR A 514 7.54 -14.80 9.21
CA THR A 514 6.75 -14.94 10.43
C THR A 514 7.37 -16.01 11.34
N GLN A 515 7.16 -15.92 12.65
CA GLN A 515 7.64 -16.95 13.59
C GLN A 515 6.90 -18.28 13.43
N GLU A 516 5.64 -18.25 12.98
CA GLU A 516 4.77 -19.43 12.89
C GLU A 516 4.98 -20.24 11.61
N ASP A 517 5.31 -19.56 10.51
CA ASP A 517 5.57 -20.18 9.23
C ASP A 517 6.88 -19.66 8.65
N SER A 518 7.97 -20.38 8.96
CA SER A 518 9.29 -20.07 8.42
C SER A 518 9.39 -20.31 6.90
N ALA A 519 8.41 -21.00 6.28
CA ALA A 519 8.38 -21.22 4.84
C ALA A 519 7.75 -20.03 4.08
N SER A 520 6.84 -19.30 4.72
CA SER A 520 6.19 -18.12 4.13
C SER A 520 6.98 -16.83 4.37
N VAL A 521 7.96 -16.60 3.48
CA VAL A 521 8.84 -15.42 3.51
C VAL A 521 8.50 -14.39 2.44
N MET A 522 8.56 -13.11 2.79
CA MET A 522 8.52 -12.01 1.81
C MET A 522 9.92 -11.55 1.48
N ASN A 523 10.31 -11.71 0.21
CA ASN A 523 11.58 -11.18 -0.31
C ASN A 523 11.39 -9.77 -0.90
N TYR A 524 12.33 -8.88 -0.61
CA TYR A 524 12.38 -7.53 -1.16
C TYR A 524 13.84 -7.11 -1.40
N PHE A 525 14.07 -6.18 -2.32
CA PHE A 525 15.41 -5.76 -2.73
C PHE A 525 15.71 -4.34 -2.25
N VAL A 526 16.83 -4.18 -1.55
CA VAL A 526 17.27 -2.91 -0.98
C VAL A 526 18.35 -2.32 -1.86
N THR A 527 18.13 -1.09 -2.33
CA THR A 527 19.08 -0.36 -3.18
C THR A 527 19.44 1.01 -2.60
N ASP A 528 20.32 1.73 -3.28
CA ASP A 528 20.72 3.08 -2.91
C ASP A 528 19.75 4.14 -3.46
N THR A 529 19.78 5.34 -2.89
CA THR A 529 18.91 6.46 -3.32
C THR A 529 19.34 7.11 -4.63
N LEU A 530 20.50 6.72 -5.17
CA LEU A 530 21.00 7.11 -6.48
C LEU A 530 20.34 6.29 -7.59
N LYS A 531 19.70 5.16 -7.27
CA LYS A 531 18.86 4.39 -8.18
C LYS A 531 17.44 4.95 -8.25
N TRP A 532 16.81 4.78 -9.40
CA TRP A 532 15.44 5.17 -9.69
C TRP A 532 15.15 6.64 -9.35
N ARG A 533 16.13 7.54 -9.54
CA ARG A 533 16.04 8.96 -9.12
C ARG A 533 14.81 9.66 -9.70
N ALA A 534 14.55 9.47 -10.99
CA ALA A 534 13.42 10.08 -11.68
C ALA A 534 12.08 9.57 -11.13
N HIS A 535 11.96 8.26 -10.92
CA HIS A 535 10.79 7.64 -10.30
C HIS A 535 10.56 8.11 -8.87
N ASN A 536 11.60 8.14 -8.04
CA ASN A 536 11.52 8.59 -6.64
C ASN A 536 11.12 10.08 -6.54
N LYS A 537 11.68 10.93 -7.40
CA LYS A 537 11.29 12.35 -7.50
C LYS A 537 9.84 12.47 -7.93
N TYR A 538 9.41 11.70 -8.93
CA TYR A 538 8.02 11.68 -9.38
C TYR A 538 7.04 11.26 -8.28
N ARG A 539 7.32 10.17 -7.55
CA ARG A 539 6.51 9.75 -6.39
C ARG A 539 6.45 10.82 -5.31
N THR A 540 7.57 11.46 -4.99
CA THR A 540 7.63 12.57 -4.02
C THR A 540 6.70 13.72 -4.43
N ILE A 541 6.74 14.13 -5.71
CA ILE A 541 5.87 15.18 -6.26
C ILE A 541 4.38 14.79 -6.13
N LEU A 542 4.03 13.52 -6.40
CA LEU A 542 2.65 13.04 -6.29
C LEU A 542 2.14 13.06 -4.85
N GLU A 543 2.93 12.57 -3.89
CA GLU A 543 2.54 12.55 -2.48
C GLU A 543 2.41 13.96 -1.89
N ASN A 544 3.32 14.89 -2.22
CA ASN A 544 3.20 16.29 -1.79
C ASN A 544 1.94 16.95 -2.35
N LYS A 545 1.59 16.64 -3.62
CA LYS A 545 0.34 17.13 -4.23
C LYS A 545 -0.89 16.57 -3.50
N ARG A 546 -0.91 15.26 -3.20
CA ARG A 546 -1.99 14.62 -2.45
C ARG A 546 -2.12 15.23 -1.06
N PHE A 547 -1.01 15.40 -0.36
CA PHE A 547 -0.96 16.00 0.97
C PHE A 547 -1.48 17.44 0.97
N SER A 548 -0.98 18.29 0.08
CA SER A 548 -1.43 19.70 -0.01
C SER A 548 -2.92 19.83 -0.34
N ASN A 549 -3.47 18.93 -1.16
CA ASN A 549 -4.91 18.92 -1.45
C ASN A 549 -5.76 18.50 -0.23
N ARG A 550 -5.24 17.63 0.65
CA ARG A 550 -5.90 17.23 1.90
C ARG A 550 -5.78 18.31 2.99
N ALA A 551 -4.64 19.00 3.03
CA ALA A 551 -4.25 19.95 4.07
C ALA A 551 -5.05 21.27 4.07
N SER A 552 -6.25 21.30 3.49
CA SER A 552 -7.23 22.38 3.67
C SER A 552 -7.84 22.31 5.09
N HIS A 553 -6.99 22.25 6.12
CA HIS A 553 -7.41 22.25 7.51
C HIS A 553 -7.59 23.70 7.98
N THR A 554 -8.66 23.90 8.75
CA THR A 554 -8.96 25.14 9.45
C THR A 554 -7.74 25.62 10.24
N LEU A 555 -7.41 26.92 10.10
CA LEU A 555 -6.34 27.59 10.83
C LEU A 555 -6.54 27.40 12.35
N LYS A 556 -5.94 26.36 12.94
CA LYS A 556 -5.84 26.27 14.40
C LYS A 556 -4.80 27.29 14.83
N LYS A 557 -5.25 28.43 15.33
CA LYS A 557 -4.39 29.44 15.95
C LYS A 557 -3.50 28.76 16.99
N SER A 558 -2.19 28.82 16.79
CA SER A 558 -1.23 28.30 17.77
C SER A 558 -1.06 29.32 18.89
N TYR A 559 -1.19 28.87 20.13
CA TYR A 559 -1.02 29.69 21.32
C TYR A 559 0.26 29.28 22.01
N ILE A 560 1.16 30.23 22.31
CA ILE A 560 2.24 30.00 23.25
C ILE A 560 1.81 30.53 24.61
N SER A 561 1.84 29.63 25.57
CA SER A 561 1.68 29.92 26.99
C SER A 561 2.88 30.74 27.49
N LYS A 562 2.67 32.03 27.78
CA LYS A 562 3.68 32.89 28.42
C LYS A 562 3.29 33.15 29.88
N VAL A 563 4.22 32.89 30.80
CA VAL A 563 4.05 33.18 32.23
C VAL A 563 3.97 34.69 32.45
N ILE A 564 2.98 35.14 33.22
CA ILE A 564 2.90 36.54 33.68
C ILE A 564 4.09 36.81 34.59
N SER A 565 4.76 37.97 34.45
CA SER A 565 5.91 38.31 35.27
C SER A 565 5.56 38.23 36.77
N PRO A 566 6.25 37.39 37.56
CA PRO A 566 6.01 37.24 39.00
C PRO A 566 6.16 38.56 39.78
N LEU A 567 6.92 39.52 39.25
CA LEU A 567 7.21 40.80 39.90
C LEU A 567 5.95 41.59 40.23
N TRP A 568 4.92 41.57 39.38
CA TRP A 568 3.67 42.30 39.64
C TRP A 568 2.96 41.81 40.90
N PHE A 569 2.90 40.49 41.09
CA PHE A 569 2.31 39.88 42.27
C PHE A 569 3.17 40.10 43.52
N PHE A 570 4.49 40.12 43.36
CA PHE A 570 5.41 40.45 44.45
C PHE A 570 5.25 41.89 44.93
N PHE A 571 5.16 42.88 44.02
CA PHE A 571 4.93 44.27 44.39
C PHE A 571 3.56 44.48 45.06
N ALA A 572 2.50 43.84 44.53
CA ALA A 572 1.17 43.90 45.15
C ALA A 572 1.19 43.34 46.58
N PHE A 573 1.84 42.18 46.79
CA PHE A 573 2.04 41.59 48.10
C PHE A 573 2.81 42.52 49.04
N MET A 574 3.95 43.06 48.60
CA MET A 574 4.78 43.98 49.39
C MET A 574 4.00 45.23 49.81
N CYS A 575 3.26 45.86 48.91
CA CYS A 575 2.44 47.03 49.23
C CYS A 575 1.39 46.71 50.31
N CYS A 576 0.72 45.56 50.23
CA CYS A 576 -0.25 45.15 51.24
C CYS A 576 0.39 44.86 52.60
N VAL A 577 1.55 44.21 52.63
CA VAL A 577 2.27 43.92 53.89
C VAL A 577 2.80 45.21 54.52
N ILE A 578 3.36 46.12 53.71
CA ILE A 578 3.81 47.44 54.19
C ILE A 578 2.63 48.23 54.76
N TYR A 579 1.49 48.24 54.07
CA TYR A 579 0.29 48.91 54.56
C TYR A 579 -0.19 48.31 55.89
N LEU A 580 -0.32 46.99 56.00
CA LEU A 580 -0.75 46.30 57.21
C LEU A 580 0.24 46.49 58.39
N TRP A 581 1.53 46.71 58.11
CA TRP A 581 2.54 46.98 59.14
C TRP A 581 2.58 48.45 59.59
N LEU A 582 2.37 49.38 58.66
CA LEU A 582 2.53 50.82 58.89
C LEU A 582 1.26 51.47 59.45
N GLU A 583 0.08 50.99 59.03
CA GLU A 583 -1.21 51.50 59.49
C GLU A 583 -1.37 51.51 61.03
N PRO A 584 -1.05 50.44 61.78
CA PRO A 584 -1.14 50.47 63.25
C PRO A 584 -0.11 51.40 63.92
N LYS A 585 0.96 51.81 63.22
CA LYS A 585 2.02 52.68 63.78
C LYS A 585 1.79 54.16 63.50
N VAL A 586 1.02 54.49 62.47
CA VAL A 586 0.83 55.87 61.99
C VAL A 586 -0.61 56.35 62.20
N LEU A 587 -1.60 55.44 62.19
CA LEU A 587 -3.02 55.74 62.38
C LEU A 587 -3.60 55.12 63.67
N GLY A 588 -2.76 54.46 64.46
CA GLY A 588 -3.08 53.83 65.75
C GLY A 588 -3.29 54.83 66.86
#